data_AF-A0A6J4P801-F1
#
_entry.id   AF-A0A6J4P801-F1
#
_cell.length_a   1.000
_cell.length_b   1.000
_cell.length_c   1.000
_cell.angle_alpha   90.00
_cell.angle_beta   90.00
_cell.angle_gamma   90.00
#
_symmetry.space_group_name_H-M   'P 1'
#
loop_
_entity.id
_entity.type
_entity.pdbx_description
1 polymer ?
#
loop_
_entity_poly.entity_id
_entity_poly.type
_entity_poly.pdbx_seq_one_letter_code
_entity_poly.pdbx_strand_id
1 'polypeptide(L)' 'MTTATQPKKKIDLDQLCINTIRTLSLDAVQKAESGHPGLPLGMAPTAYVLWTKFMRYNPKNP' A
#
# COMPACT_ATOMS: atom_id res chain seq x y z
N MET A 1 36.11 9.79 19.15
CA MET A 1 34.66 9.91 18.86
C MET A 1 34.28 8.76 17.94
N THR A 2 33.74 7.69 18.49
CA THR A 2 33.38 6.48 17.75
C THR A 2 31.97 6.63 17.19
N THR A 3 31.86 6.77 15.86
CA THR A 3 30.55 6.83 15.18
C THR A 3 29.93 5.43 15.20
N ALA A 4 28.95 5.21 16.06
CA ALA A 4 28.17 3.97 16.06
C ALA A 4 27.25 3.96 14.83
N THR A 5 27.52 3.06 13.88
CA THR A 5 26.63 2.79 12.75
C THR A 5 25.34 2.17 13.28
N GLN A 6 24.24 2.93 13.23
CA GLN A 6 22.92 2.45 13.63
C GLN A 6 22.45 1.31 12.71
N PRO A 7 21.81 0.26 13.24
CA PRO A 7 21.31 -0.85 12.42
C PRO A 7 20.19 -0.37 11.49
N LYS A 8 20.30 -0.65 10.19
CA LYS A 8 19.25 -0.36 9.20
C LYS A 8 17.97 -1.13 9.57
N LYS A 9 16.90 -0.42 9.90
CA LYS A 9 15.56 -0.98 10.14
C LYS A 9 15.12 -1.76 8.89
N LYS A 10 14.87 -3.06 9.02
CA LYS A 10 14.26 -3.86 7.94
C LYS A 10 12.85 -3.30 7.69
N ILE A 11 12.60 -2.93 6.44
CA ILE A 11 11.27 -2.48 6.01
C ILE A 11 10.43 -3.72 5.74
N ASP A 12 9.25 -3.78 6.34
CA ASP A 12 8.21 -4.73 5.94
C ASP A 12 7.57 -4.23 4.64
N LEU A 13 7.93 -4.86 3.52
CA LEU A 13 7.47 -4.46 2.19
C LEU A 13 5.98 -4.68 2.01
N ASP A 14 5.40 -5.73 2.60
CA ASP A 14 3.98 -6.01 2.47
C ASP A 14 3.19 -4.91 3.19
N GLN A 15 3.62 -4.55 4.40
CA GLN A 15 3.01 -3.46 5.16
C GLN A 15 3.18 -2.10 4.47
N LEU A 16 4.33 -1.86 3.82
CA LEU A 16 4.57 -0.66 3.03
C LEU A 16 3.59 -0.59 1.84
N CYS A 17 3.48 -1.65 1.04
CA CYS A 17 2.55 -1.71 -0.09
C CYS A 17 1.10 -1.50 0.34
N ILE A 18 0.66 -2.14 1.43
CA ILE A 18 -0.68 -1.94 1.99
C ILE A 18 -0.89 -0.47 2.37
N ASN A 19 0.07 0.16 3.03
CA ASN A 19 -0.02 1.57 3.38
C ASN A 19 0.02 2.49 2.15
N THR A 20 0.76 2.13 1.10
CA THR A 20 0.75 2.87 -0.16
C THR A 20 -0.63 2.84 -0.81
N ILE A 21 -1.32 1.69 -0.83
CA ILE A 21 -2.70 1.60 -1.35
C ILE A 21 -3.63 2.53 -0.55
N ARG A 22 -3.49 2.56 0.78
CA ARG A 22 -4.26 3.43 1.66
C ARG A 22 -4.03 4.91 1.36
N THR A 23 -2.77 5.34 1.30
CA THR A 23 -2.43 6.76 1.11
C THR A 23 -2.81 7.24 -0.28
N LEU A 24 -2.57 6.44 -1.33
CA LEU A 24 -3.00 6.81 -2.69
C LEU A 24 -4.52 6.96 -2.79
N SER A 25 -5.28 6.10 -2.10
CA SER A 25 -6.74 6.21 -2.07
C SER A 25 -7.20 7.46 -1.30
N LEU A 26 -6.55 7.79 -0.19
CA LEU A 26 -6.80 9.01 0.56
C LEU A 26 -6.51 10.25 -0.28
N ASP A 27 -5.33 10.32 -0.90
CA ASP A 27 -4.89 11.46 -1.70
C ASP A 27 -5.81 11.67 -2.90
N ALA A 28 -6.27 10.58 -3.54
CA ALA A 28 -7.23 10.65 -4.64
C ALA A 28 -8.58 11.22 -4.20
N VAL A 29 -9.13 10.76 -3.07
CA VAL A 29 -10.39 11.26 -2.52
C VAL A 29 -10.27 12.73 -2.09
N GLN A 30 -9.18 13.08 -1.39
CA GLN A 30 -8.93 14.46 -0.98
C GLN A 30 -8.81 15.39 -2.19
N LYS A 31 -8.05 14.99 -3.21
CA LYS A 31 -7.87 15.77 -4.44
C LYS A 31 -9.18 15.93 -5.23
N ALA A 32 -10.06 14.94 -5.19
CA ALA A 32 -11.36 14.99 -5.86
C ALA A 32 -12.44 15.71 -5.03
N GLU A 33 -12.14 16.09 -3.78
CA GLU A 33 -13.10 16.60 -2.78
C GLU A 33 -14.37 15.74 -2.64
N SER A 34 -14.27 14.46 -2.98
CA SER A 34 -15.39 13.55 -3.12
C SER A 34 -14.94 12.09 -3.12
N GLY A 35 -15.72 11.22 -2.47
CA GLY A 35 -15.49 9.77 -2.46
C GLY A 35 -15.60 9.13 -1.08
N HIS A 36 -15.26 7.84 -1.00
CA HIS A 36 -15.40 7.01 0.20
C HIS A 36 -14.03 6.46 0.65
N PRO A 37 -13.28 7.17 1.52
CA PRO A 37 -11.95 6.74 1.93
C PRO A 37 -12.00 5.52 2.87
N GLY A 38 -13.12 5.29 3.57
CA GLY A 38 -13.25 4.23 4.57
C GLY A 38 -13.03 2.82 4.02
N LEU A 39 -13.61 2.50 2.86
CA LEU A 39 -13.49 1.15 2.27
C LEU A 39 -12.05 0.86 1.80
N PRO A 40 -11.37 1.74 1.03
CA PRO A 40 -9.97 1.54 0.67
C PRO A 40 -9.04 1.41 1.88
N LEU A 41 -9.29 2.15 2.95
CA LEU A 41 -8.48 2.05 4.17
C LEU A 41 -8.60 0.69 4.85
N GLY A 42 -9.83 0.19 4.98
CA GLY A 42 -10.13 -1.09 5.63
C GLY A 42 -9.74 -2.29 4.77
N MET A 43 -9.98 -2.24 3.46
CA MET A 43 -9.80 -3.37 2.55
C MET A 43 -8.42 -3.45 1.89
N ALA A 44 -7.53 -2.47 2.09
CA ALA A 44 -6.19 -2.49 1.49
C ALA A 44 -5.40 -3.81 1.71
N PRO A 45 -5.40 -4.45 2.90
CA PRO A 45 -4.74 -5.75 3.08
C PRO A 45 -5.34 -6.86 2.22
N THR A 46 -6.68 -6.92 2.15
CA THR A 46 -7.40 -7.93 1.34
C THR A 46 -7.14 -7.73 -0.15
N ALA A 47 -7.19 -6.48 -0.62
CA ALA A 47 -6.90 -6.14 -2.00
C ALA A 47 -5.45 -6.50 -2.37
N TYR A 48 -4.49 -6.18 -1.51
CA TYR A 48 -3.09 -6.54 -1.69
C TYR A 48 -2.92 -8.06 -1.85
N VAL A 49 -3.50 -8.85 -0.95
CA VAL A 49 -3.40 -10.31 -0.98
C VAL A 49 -4.07 -10.89 -2.23
N LEU A 50 -5.29 -10.44 -2.56
CA LEU A 50 -6.01 -10.91 -3.74
C LEU A 50 -5.21 -10.67 -5.02
N TRP A 51 -4.75 -9.43 -5.25
CA TRP A 51 -4.04 -9.06 -6.48
C TRP A 51 -2.61 -9.60 -6.58
N THR A 52 -1.91 -9.82 -5.46
CA THR A 52 -0.51 -10.24 -5.50
C THR A 52 -0.31 -11.74 -5.31
N LYS A 53 -1.24 -12.44 -4.65
CA LYS A 53 -1.09 -13.86 -4.30
C LYS A 53 -2.08 -14.78 -5.01
N PHE A 54 -3.29 -14.32 -5.31
CA PHE A 54 -4.37 -15.20 -5.77
C PHE A 54 -4.80 -14.98 -7.22
N MET A 55 -4.86 -13.73 -7.68
CA MET A 55 -5.29 -13.44 -9.04
C MET A 55 -4.23 -13.90 -10.06
N ARG A 56 -4.69 -14.64 -11.06
CA ARG A 56 -3.92 -14.97 -12.28
C ARG A 56 -4.40 -14.07 -13.39
N TYR A 57 -3.68 -12.99 -13.64
CA TYR A 57 -4.02 -11.97 -14.64
C TYR A 57 -2.74 -11.46 -15.31
N ASN A 58 -2.89 -10.89 -16.50
CA ASN A 58 -1.80 -10.21 -17.19
C ASN A 58 -2.08 -8.70 -17.19
N PRO A 59 -1.36 -7.90 -16.38
CA PRO A 59 -1.55 -6.44 -16.36
C PRO A 59 -1.38 -5.76 -17.72
N LYS A 60 -0.64 -6.37 -18.66
CA LYS A 60 -0.43 -5.84 -20.02
C LYS A 60 -1.56 -6.21 -21.00
N ASN A 61 -2.39 -7.18 -20.64
CA ASN A 61 -3.52 -7.64 -21.44
C ASN A 61 -4.69 -7.96 -20.50
N PRO A 62 -5.42 -6.90 -20.07
CA PRO A 62 -6.47 -7.00 -19.06
C PRO A 62 -7.71 -7.78 -19.53
#